data_AF-A0AA86NRQ7-F1
#
_entry.id   AF-A0AA86NRQ7-F1
#
_cell.length_a   1.000
_cell.length_b   1.000
_cell.length_c   1.000
_cell.angle_alpha   90.00
_cell.angle_beta   90.00
_cell.angle_gamma   90.00
#
_symmetry.space_group_name_H-M   'P 1'
#
loop_
_entity.id
_entity.type
_entity.pdbx_description
1 polymer ?
#
loop_
_entity_poly.entity_id
_entity_poly.type
_entity_poly.pdbx_seq_one_letter_code
_entity_poly.pdbx_strand_id
1 'polypeptide(L)'
;MFFKILAGLALVAQFVINFLYMPKDTSDEHSTLITPPGITFGICWSIIYILQVVQIMYIFIKIDEKETENKVLLATQTLMSVFNLLWVLLFELYRNWLGQMIDIIILYFVLLFHLTYTRTLKRGWDILIKLFGGIYAGWITQAQMIAITVYSNSLDKSKELKLCRVLLIASVVLDVLVTFVFKNGYVCVPQFIAFLTSLSALADRTLHTTAIVGMVLDVLLIIWQVGYEIYSWKKFRSNVRYTQLVYV
;
A
#
# COMPACT_ATOMS: atom_id res chain seq x y z
N MET A 1 0.24 11.11 -25.93
CA MET A 1 1.21 12.09 -25.42
C MET A 1 0.67 12.81 -24.20
N PHE A 2 -0.59 13.28 -24.24
CA PHE A 2 -1.24 13.95 -23.11
C PHE A 2 -1.22 13.17 -21.79
N PHE A 3 -1.65 11.89 -21.78
CA PHE A 3 -1.72 11.09 -20.56
C PHE A 3 -0.34 10.76 -19.98
N LYS A 4 0.68 10.50 -20.81
CA LYS A 4 2.06 10.36 -20.34
C LYS A 4 2.59 11.64 -19.69
N ILE A 5 2.37 12.80 -20.31
CA ILE A 5 2.77 14.10 -19.74
C ILE A 5 2.07 14.33 -18.40
N LEU A 6 0.76 14.09 -18.34
CA LEU A 6 -0.03 14.30 -17.13
C LEU A 6 0.44 13.39 -15.98
N ALA A 7 0.65 12.10 -16.24
CA ALA A 7 1.15 11.15 -15.24
C ALA A 7 2.56 11.53 -14.77
N GLY A 8 3.43 11.99 -15.69
CA GLY A 8 4.78 12.46 -15.36
C GLY A 8 4.75 13.71 -14.48
N LEU A 9 3.92 14.71 -14.82
CA LEU A 9 3.75 15.92 -14.03
C LEU A 9 3.18 15.64 -12.65
N ALA A 10 2.17 14.77 -12.54
CA ALA A 10 1.58 14.37 -11.27
C ALA A 10 2.60 13.66 -10.38
N LEU A 11 3.42 12.78 -10.95
CA LEU A 11 4.51 12.11 -10.22
C LEU A 11 5.56 13.12 -9.74
N VAL A 12 6.01 14.02 -10.60
CA VAL A 12 7.00 15.06 -10.21
C VAL A 12 6.44 15.96 -9.12
N ALA A 13 5.20 16.43 -9.26
CA ALA A 13 4.54 17.24 -8.24
C ALA A 13 4.46 16.48 -6.90
N GLN A 14 4.07 15.20 -6.95
CA GLN A 14 4.03 14.30 -5.79
C GLN A 14 5.40 14.22 -5.11
N PHE A 15 6.48 14.00 -5.85
CA PHE A 15 7.83 13.95 -5.28
C PHE A 15 8.25 15.29 -4.67
N VAL A 16 7.99 16.41 -5.35
CA VAL A 16 8.38 17.74 -4.85
C VAL A 16 7.64 18.05 -3.56
N ILE A 17 6.32 17.88 -3.53
CA ILE A 17 5.53 18.14 -2.32
C ILE A 17 5.91 17.17 -1.20
N ASN A 18 6.06 15.88 -1.49
CA ASN A 18 6.52 14.94 -0.47
C ASN A 18 7.93 15.27 0.01
N PHE A 19 8.86 15.73 -0.83
CA PHE A 19 10.19 16.11 -0.37
C PHE A 19 10.17 17.38 0.50
N LEU A 20 9.36 18.37 0.13
CA LEU A 20 9.24 19.64 0.86
C LEU A 20 8.50 19.50 2.19
N TYR A 21 7.54 18.58 2.26
CA TYR A 21 6.64 18.40 3.41
C TYR A 21 6.74 16.99 4.02
N MET A 22 7.78 16.20 3.71
CA MET A 22 7.93 14.84 4.25
C MET A 22 8.15 14.90 5.75
N PRO A 23 7.42 14.11 6.54
CA PRO A 23 7.47 14.26 7.98
C PRO A 23 8.58 13.38 8.56
N LYS A 24 9.74 13.99 8.81
CA LYS A 24 10.48 13.59 10.02
C LYS A 24 9.69 14.01 11.26
N ASP A 25 9.03 15.16 11.21
CA ASP A 25 8.38 15.78 12.37
C ASP A 25 6.92 15.34 12.57
N THR A 26 6.15 15.00 11.53
CA THR A 26 4.70 14.72 11.70
C THR A 26 4.38 13.34 12.28
N SER A 27 5.28 12.36 12.14
CA SER A 27 5.21 11.13 12.96
C SER A 27 5.36 11.46 14.44
N ASP A 28 6.29 12.36 14.75
CA ASP A 28 6.67 12.68 16.12
C ASP A 28 5.64 13.62 16.77
N GLU A 29 5.02 14.51 16.00
CA GLU A 29 3.90 15.38 16.41
C GLU A 29 2.59 14.60 16.65
N HIS A 30 2.37 13.48 15.94
CA HIS A 30 1.16 12.66 16.02
C HIS A 30 1.48 11.21 16.43
N SER A 31 2.30 11.08 17.47
CA SER A 31 2.63 9.78 18.05
C SER A 31 1.39 9.09 18.64
N THR A 32 1.13 7.88 18.17
CA THR A 32 0.11 6.97 18.71
C THR A 32 0.77 5.61 18.96
N LEU A 33 0.09 4.70 19.67
CA LEU A 33 0.59 3.34 19.90
C LEU A 33 0.84 2.51 18.62
N ILE A 34 0.39 3.00 17.45
CA ILE A 34 0.53 2.32 16.14
C ILE A 34 1.28 3.18 15.10
N THR A 35 1.67 4.42 15.44
CA THR A 35 2.37 5.33 14.52
C THR A 35 3.84 4.91 14.40
N PRO A 36 4.32 4.46 13.21
CA PRO A 36 5.69 4.03 13.04
C PRO A 36 6.63 5.24 13.21
N PRO A 37 7.86 5.04 13.72
CA PRO A 37 8.84 6.13 13.83
C PRO A 37 9.08 6.84 12.50
N GLY A 38 9.38 8.15 12.53
CA GLY A 38 9.55 8.95 11.31
C GLY A 38 10.59 8.40 10.31
N ILE A 39 11.64 7.74 10.80
CA ILE A 39 12.62 7.04 9.94
C ILE A 39 11.96 5.89 9.16
N THR A 40 11.18 5.05 9.85
CA THR A 40 10.45 3.95 9.24
C THR A 40 9.44 4.47 8.23
N PHE A 41 8.74 5.54 8.57
CA PHE A 41 7.82 6.24 7.68
C PHE A 41 8.50 6.66 6.37
N GLY A 42 9.65 7.33 6.45
CA GLY A 42 10.41 7.77 5.27
C GLY A 42 10.91 6.63 4.38
N ILE A 43 11.40 5.54 4.99
CA ILE A 43 11.89 4.36 4.24
C ILE A 43 10.75 3.70 3.45
N CYS A 44 9.59 3.49 4.07
CA CYS A 44 8.45 2.84 3.42
C CYS A 44 7.93 3.64 2.22
N TRP A 45 7.77 4.97 2.38
CA TRP A 45 7.40 5.84 1.27
C TRP A 45 8.42 5.84 0.14
N SER A 46 9.71 5.85 0.46
CA SER A 46 10.78 5.76 -0.55
C SER A 46 10.65 4.49 -1.40
N ILE A 47 10.36 3.34 -0.77
CA ILE A 47 10.13 2.07 -1.48
C ILE A 47 8.89 2.17 -2.38
N ILE A 48 7.78 2.70 -1.87
CA ILE A 48 6.53 2.86 -2.63
C ILE A 48 6.77 3.75 -3.85
N TYR A 49 7.48 4.87 -3.69
CA TYR A 49 7.78 5.78 -4.79
C TYR A 49 8.72 5.18 -5.82
N ILE A 50 9.74 4.42 -5.41
CA ILE A 50 10.59 3.69 -6.35
C ILE A 50 9.75 2.71 -7.18
N LEU A 51 8.89 1.92 -6.53
CA LEU A 51 8.01 0.97 -7.21
C LEU A 51 7.06 1.69 -8.18
N GLN A 52 6.51 2.83 -7.77
CA GLN A 52 5.65 3.69 -8.57
C GLN A 52 6.36 4.22 -9.82
N VAL A 53 7.59 4.72 -9.67
CA VAL A 53 8.43 5.19 -10.78
C VAL A 53 8.72 4.06 -11.77
N VAL A 54 9.14 2.89 -11.27
CA VAL A 54 9.43 1.73 -12.12
C VAL A 54 8.20 1.31 -12.91
N GLN A 55 7.02 1.32 -12.27
CA GLN A 55 5.75 1.01 -12.93
C GLN A 55 5.40 2.02 -14.03
N ILE A 56 5.55 3.32 -13.77
CA ILE A 56 5.29 4.40 -14.73
C ILE A 56 6.27 4.33 -15.90
N MET A 57 7.57 4.20 -15.63
CA MET A 57 8.59 4.08 -16.66
C MET A 57 8.33 2.89 -17.57
N TYR A 58 7.90 1.76 -17.00
CA TYR A 58 7.51 0.60 -17.79
C TYR A 58 6.34 0.90 -18.73
N ILE A 59 5.28 1.57 -18.23
CA ILE A 59 4.14 2.02 -19.04
C ILE A 59 4.58 3.06 -20.10
N PHE A 60 5.63 3.83 -19.84
CA PHE A 60 6.08 4.83 -20.81
C PHE A 60 6.88 4.20 -21.95
N ILE A 61 7.73 3.21 -21.63
CA ILE A 61 8.69 2.59 -22.57
C ILE A 61 8.02 1.51 -23.42
N LYS A 62 7.20 0.63 -22.81
CA LYS A 62 6.78 -0.61 -23.45
C LYS A 62 5.40 -0.55 -24.11
N ILE A 63 4.68 0.55 -23.94
CA ILE A 63 3.24 0.54 -24.10
C ILE A 63 2.80 1.70 -25.02
N ASP A 64 2.01 1.36 -26.05
CA ASP A 64 1.48 2.32 -27.04
C ASP A 64 0.27 3.06 -26.47
N GLU A 65 0.36 4.39 -26.41
CA GLU A 65 -0.69 5.28 -25.91
C GLU A 65 -1.98 5.27 -26.75
N LYS A 66 -1.93 4.72 -27.97
CA LYS A 66 -3.11 4.61 -28.82
C LYS A 66 -4.12 3.59 -28.30
N GLU A 67 -3.69 2.59 -27.53
CA GLU A 67 -4.62 1.64 -26.92
C GLU A 67 -5.34 2.27 -25.73
N THR A 68 -6.67 2.17 -25.74
CA THR A 68 -7.55 2.67 -24.68
C THR A 68 -7.14 2.14 -23.31
N GLU A 69 -6.64 0.89 -23.24
CA GLU A 69 -6.24 0.26 -21.99
C GLU A 69 -5.11 0.99 -21.28
N ASN A 70 -4.20 1.54 -22.07
CA ASN A 70 -3.02 2.23 -21.55
C ASN A 70 -3.37 3.62 -21.04
N LYS A 71 -4.39 4.25 -21.62
CA LYS A 71 -4.93 5.51 -21.11
C LYS A 71 -5.58 5.31 -19.74
N VAL A 72 -6.31 4.22 -19.54
CA VAL A 72 -6.91 3.89 -18.23
C VAL A 72 -5.82 3.63 -17.18
N LEU A 73 -4.76 2.90 -17.53
CA LEU A 73 -3.62 2.71 -16.63
C LEU A 73 -2.95 4.04 -16.24
N LEU A 74 -2.68 4.90 -17.22
CA LEU A 74 -2.08 6.22 -16.97
C LEU A 74 -3.00 7.13 -16.15
N ALA A 75 -4.31 7.10 -16.41
CA ALA A 75 -5.29 7.88 -15.67
C ALA A 75 -5.39 7.43 -14.21
N THR A 76 -5.49 6.13 -13.97
CA THR A 76 -5.53 5.58 -12.59
C THR A 76 -4.25 5.89 -11.83
N GLN A 77 -3.09 5.80 -12.48
CA GLN A 77 -1.81 6.19 -11.89
C GLN A 77 -1.77 7.68 -11.53
N THR A 78 -2.25 8.53 -12.44
CA THR A 78 -2.35 9.97 -12.21
C THR A 78 -3.25 10.27 -11.02
N LEU A 79 -4.42 9.62 -10.94
CA LEU A 79 -5.33 9.77 -9.81
C LEU A 79 -4.67 9.35 -8.50
N MET A 80 -3.96 8.21 -8.47
CA MET A 80 -3.21 7.80 -7.27
C MET A 80 -2.18 8.85 -6.84
N SER A 81 -1.45 9.47 -7.79
CA SER A 81 -0.53 10.57 -7.48
C SER A 81 -1.24 11.83 -6.97
N VAL A 82 -2.39 12.19 -7.54
CA VAL A 82 -3.17 13.37 -7.12
C VAL A 82 -3.76 13.18 -5.72
N PHE A 83 -4.35 12.02 -5.42
CA PHE A 83 -4.85 11.73 -4.07
C PHE A 83 -3.70 11.60 -3.07
N ASN A 84 -2.55 11.05 -3.46
CA ASN A 84 -1.36 11.07 -2.60
C ASN A 84 -0.89 12.50 -2.28
N LEU A 85 -0.95 13.40 -3.25
CA LEU A 85 -0.68 14.83 -3.05
C LEU A 85 -1.69 15.48 -2.10
N LEU A 86 -2.98 15.25 -2.34
CA LEU A 86 -4.06 15.76 -1.49
C LEU A 86 -3.93 15.27 -0.06
N TRP A 87 -3.54 14.01 0.15
CA TRP A 87 -3.27 13.47 1.48
C TRP A 87 -2.24 14.32 2.25
N VAL A 88 -1.10 14.65 1.64
CA VAL A 88 -0.06 15.49 2.27
C VAL A 88 -0.63 16.87 2.60
N LEU A 89 -1.36 17.49 1.66
CA LEU A 89 -1.94 18.81 1.88
C LEU A 89 -2.97 18.81 3.02
N LEU A 90 -3.86 17.82 3.04
CA LEU A 90 -4.92 17.71 4.05
C LEU A 90 -4.37 17.41 5.44
N PHE A 91 -3.32 16.59 5.52
CA PHE A 91 -2.69 16.20 6.77
C PHE A 91 -1.77 17.28 7.32
N GLU A 92 -0.79 17.73 6.53
CA GLU A 92 0.27 18.65 6.99
C GLU A 92 -0.21 20.11 7.04
N LEU A 93 -0.84 20.59 5.97
CA LEU A 93 -1.17 22.01 5.83
C LEU A 93 -2.50 22.36 6.48
N TYR A 94 -3.54 21.57 6.22
CA TYR A 94 -4.90 21.92 6.66
C TYR A 94 -5.32 21.26 7.97
N ARG A 95 -4.58 20.27 8.48
CA ARG A 95 -4.91 19.47 9.68
C ARG A 95 -6.38 18.99 9.67
N ASN A 96 -6.88 18.65 8.48
CA ASN A 96 -8.28 18.29 8.27
C ASN A 96 -8.44 16.77 8.31
N TRP A 97 -8.62 16.24 9.53
CA TRP A 97 -8.73 14.79 9.77
C TRP A 97 -9.84 14.12 8.97
N LEU A 98 -11.02 14.75 8.89
CA LEU A 98 -12.15 14.18 8.15
C LEU A 98 -11.88 14.14 6.64
N GLY A 99 -11.28 15.22 6.10
CA GLY A 99 -10.85 15.28 4.71
C GLY A 99 -9.82 14.19 4.40
N GLN A 100 -8.85 13.99 5.29
CA GLN A 100 -7.83 12.95 5.15
C GLN A 100 -8.44 11.54 5.10
N MET A 101 -9.39 11.22 6.00
CA MET A 101 -10.05 9.91 6.02
C MET A 101 -10.82 9.64 4.71
N ILE A 102 -11.52 10.66 4.20
CA ILE A 102 -12.25 10.56 2.93
C ILE A 102 -11.26 10.37 1.76
N ASP A 103 -10.19 11.15 1.74
CA ASP A 103 -9.13 11.07 0.73
C ASP A 103 -8.49 9.67 0.68
N ILE A 104 -8.14 9.11 1.84
CA ILE A 104 -7.60 7.75 1.96
C ILE A 104 -8.58 6.69 1.44
N ILE A 105 -9.87 6.81 1.76
CA ILE A 105 -10.90 5.89 1.26
C ILE A 105 -10.98 5.95 -0.27
N ILE A 106 -11.00 7.15 -0.85
CA ILE A 106 -11.02 7.32 -2.31
C ILE A 106 -9.75 6.74 -2.94
N LEU A 107 -8.59 7.02 -2.37
CA LEU A 107 -7.31 6.48 -2.81
C LEU A 107 -7.30 4.95 -2.79
N TYR A 108 -7.88 4.34 -1.74
CA TYR A 108 -8.01 2.88 -1.65
C TYR A 108 -8.88 2.32 -2.78
N PHE A 109 -10.01 2.96 -3.11
CA PHE A 109 -10.84 2.55 -4.25
C PHE A 109 -10.12 2.71 -5.60
N VAL A 110 -9.38 3.81 -5.80
CA VAL A 110 -8.58 4.01 -7.02
C VAL A 110 -7.52 2.91 -7.14
N LEU A 111 -6.85 2.55 -6.04
CA LEU A 111 -5.88 1.46 -6.01
C LEU A 111 -6.52 0.11 -6.33
N LEU A 112 -7.66 -0.24 -5.72
CA LEU A 112 -8.38 -1.49 -6.00
C LEU A 112 -8.83 -1.58 -7.46
N PHE A 113 -9.32 -0.47 -8.02
CA PHE A 113 -9.67 -0.39 -9.43
C PHE A 113 -8.43 -0.60 -10.31
N HIS A 114 -7.32 0.06 -10.01
CA HIS A 114 -6.05 -0.11 -10.73
C HIS A 114 -5.56 -1.57 -10.69
N LEU A 115 -5.60 -2.23 -9.54
CA LEU A 115 -5.18 -3.62 -9.38
C LEU A 115 -6.10 -4.62 -10.07
N THR A 116 -7.41 -4.37 -10.07
CA THR A 116 -8.37 -5.21 -10.76
C THR A 116 -8.23 -5.05 -12.28
N TYR A 117 -8.06 -3.81 -12.74
CA TYR A 117 -7.88 -3.48 -14.15
C TYR A 117 -6.57 -4.05 -14.71
N THR A 118 -5.45 -3.88 -14.02
CA THR A 118 -4.15 -4.42 -14.46
C THR A 118 -4.15 -5.94 -14.62
N ARG A 119 -4.93 -6.67 -13.81
CA ARG A 119 -5.07 -8.15 -13.94
C ARG A 119 -5.77 -8.61 -15.19
N THR A 120 -6.74 -7.85 -15.70
CA THR A 120 -7.45 -8.24 -16.92
C THR A 120 -6.53 -8.19 -18.14
N LEU A 121 -5.47 -7.36 -18.06
CA LEU A 121 -4.52 -7.16 -19.15
C LEU A 121 -3.49 -8.31 -19.30
N LYS A 122 -3.41 -9.26 -18.35
CA LYS A 122 -2.52 -10.44 -18.36
C LYS A 122 -1.10 -10.17 -18.88
N ARG A 123 -0.46 -9.10 -18.39
CA ARG A 123 0.85 -8.70 -18.89
C ARG A 123 1.95 -9.31 -18.00
N GLY A 124 3.13 -9.60 -18.57
CA GLY A 124 4.25 -10.30 -17.88
C GLY A 124 4.89 -9.58 -16.66
N TRP A 125 4.25 -8.56 -16.10
CA TRP A 125 4.70 -7.74 -14.97
C TRP A 125 3.74 -7.83 -13.77
N ASP A 126 2.95 -8.91 -13.72
CA ASP A 126 2.03 -9.22 -12.62
C ASP A 126 2.70 -9.14 -11.24
N ILE A 127 3.97 -9.54 -11.13
CA ILE A 127 4.73 -9.47 -9.87
C ILE A 127 4.96 -8.02 -9.44
N LEU A 128 5.36 -7.13 -10.35
CA LEU A 128 5.60 -5.72 -10.05
C LEU A 128 4.29 -5.03 -9.61
N ILE A 129 3.18 -5.31 -10.31
CA ILE A 129 1.85 -4.80 -9.97
C ILE A 129 1.41 -5.30 -8.59
N LYS A 130 1.59 -6.59 -8.30
CA LYS A 130 1.27 -7.16 -6.97
C LYS A 130 2.14 -6.55 -5.89
N LEU A 131 3.44 -6.38 -6.13
CA LEU A 131 4.38 -5.84 -5.16
C LEU A 131 4.04 -4.38 -4.83
N PHE A 132 3.94 -3.51 -5.84
CA PHE A 132 3.52 -2.12 -5.67
C PHE A 132 2.14 -2.05 -5.02
N GLY A 133 1.16 -2.74 -5.59
CA GLY A 133 -0.22 -2.71 -5.13
C GLY A 133 -0.41 -3.20 -3.70
N GLY A 134 0.30 -4.27 -3.32
CA GLY A 134 0.20 -4.84 -1.99
C GLY A 134 0.85 -3.94 -0.96
N ILE A 135 2.12 -3.55 -1.18
CA ILE A 135 2.83 -2.65 -0.26
C ILE A 135 2.08 -1.31 -0.14
N TYR A 136 1.57 -0.76 -1.25
CA TYR A 136 0.85 0.50 -1.19
C TYR A 136 -0.50 0.37 -0.48
N ALA A 137 -1.26 -0.71 -0.74
CA ALA A 137 -2.53 -0.97 -0.04
C ALA A 137 -2.32 -1.12 1.46
N GLY A 138 -1.32 -1.89 1.89
CA GLY A 138 -1.02 -2.08 3.31
C GLY A 138 -0.65 -0.75 3.98
N TRP A 139 0.11 0.10 3.29
CA TRP A 139 0.50 1.41 3.81
C TRP A 139 -0.68 2.38 3.92
N ILE A 140 -1.57 2.40 2.93
CA ILE A 140 -2.81 3.19 2.97
C ILE A 140 -3.71 2.73 4.14
N THR A 141 -3.84 1.42 4.37
CA THR A 141 -4.55 0.89 5.54
C THR A 141 -3.93 1.38 6.84
N GLN A 142 -2.60 1.36 6.96
CA GLN A 142 -1.92 1.88 8.14
C GLN A 142 -2.16 3.38 8.33
N ALA A 143 -2.08 4.18 7.27
CA ALA A 143 -2.40 5.60 7.31
C ALA A 143 -3.85 5.85 7.78
N GLN A 144 -4.81 5.04 7.33
CA GLN A 144 -6.20 5.12 7.80
C GLN A 144 -6.31 4.83 9.30
N MET A 145 -5.64 3.78 9.80
CA MET A 145 -5.65 3.45 11.23
C MET A 145 -5.05 4.58 12.07
N ILE A 146 -3.96 5.18 11.62
CA ILE A 146 -3.34 6.34 12.28
C ILE A 146 -4.31 7.52 12.29
N ALA A 147 -4.93 7.86 11.16
CA ALA A 147 -5.90 8.95 11.07
C ALA A 147 -7.09 8.74 12.03
N ILE A 148 -7.64 7.52 12.11
CA ILE A 148 -8.70 7.16 13.07
C ILE A 148 -8.22 7.36 14.52
N THR A 149 -7.00 6.91 14.82
CA THR A 149 -6.44 6.95 16.17
C THR A 149 -6.15 8.39 16.61
N VAL A 150 -5.53 9.20 15.73
CA VAL A 150 -5.27 10.63 15.99
C VAL A 150 -6.58 11.39 16.21
N TYR A 151 -7.58 11.17 15.35
CA TYR A 151 -8.90 11.77 15.52
C TYR A 151 -9.56 11.34 16.85
N SER A 152 -9.55 10.04 17.18
CA SER A 152 -10.11 9.56 18.44
C SER A 152 -9.37 10.13 19.66
N ASN A 153 -8.04 10.23 19.61
CA ASN A 153 -7.23 10.78 20.69
C ASN A 153 -7.50 12.27 20.90
N SER A 154 -7.88 13.00 19.84
CA SER A 154 -8.32 14.40 19.95
C SER A 154 -9.62 14.56 20.74
N LEU A 155 -10.46 13.51 20.79
CA LEU A 155 -11.71 13.50 21.54
C LEU A 155 -11.52 12.95 22.96
N ASP A 156 -10.88 11.79 23.09
CA ASP A 156 -10.68 11.08 24.36
C ASP A 156 -9.51 10.09 24.29
N LYS A 157 -8.38 10.47 24.90
CA LYS A 157 -7.15 9.67 24.94
C LYS A 157 -7.29 8.38 25.76
N SER A 158 -8.25 8.30 26.68
CA SER A 158 -8.40 7.11 27.56
C SER A 158 -8.78 5.84 26.78
N LYS A 159 -9.33 5.99 25.57
CA LYS A 159 -9.78 4.89 24.72
C LYS A 159 -8.74 4.39 23.72
N GLU A 160 -7.57 5.04 23.63
CA GLU A 160 -6.53 4.75 22.64
C GLU A 160 -6.16 3.26 22.62
N LEU A 161 -5.88 2.68 23.78
CA LEU A 161 -5.45 1.28 23.89
C LEU A 161 -6.48 0.29 23.34
N LYS A 162 -7.77 0.51 23.64
CA LYS A 162 -8.85 -0.35 23.17
C LYS A 162 -9.04 -0.19 21.66
N LEU A 163 -8.96 1.04 21.16
CA LEU A 163 -9.10 1.35 19.74
C LEU A 163 -7.95 0.74 18.92
N CYS A 164 -6.69 0.94 19.33
CA CYS A 164 -5.54 0.36 18.65
C CYS A 164 -5.65 -1.15 18.54
N ARG A 165 -6.10 -1.84 19.61
CA ARG A 165 -6.33 -3.29 19.56
C ARG A 165 -7.37 -3.69 18.52
N VAL A 166 -8.50 -2.97 18.47
CA VAL A 166 -9.55 -3.25 17.48
C VAL A 166 -9.04 -3.02 16.06
N LEU A 167 -8.30 -1.94 15.83
CA LEU A 167 -7.73 -1.60 14.52
C LEU A 167 -6.70 -2.64 14.07
N LEU A 168 -5.82 -3.09 14.97
CA LEU A 168 -4.83 -4.15 14.71
C LEU A 168 -5.48 -5.50 14.39
N ILE A 169 -6.60 -5.84 15.04
CA ILE A 169 -7.35 -7.06 14.69
C ILE A 169 -8.03 -6.88 13.32
N ALA A 170 -8.61 -5.70 13.07
CA ALA A 170 -9.24 -5.40 11.79
C ALA A 170 -8.24 -5.41 10.62
N SER A 171 -6.99 -4.99 10.84
CA SER A 171 -5.95 -5.02 9.82
C SER A 171 -5.60 -6.46 9.42
N VAL A 172 -5.40 -7.38 10.37
CA VAL A 172 -5.19 -8.81 10.05
C VAL A 172 -6.33 -9.39 9.22
N VAL A 173 -7.58 -9.07 9.59
CA VAL A 173 -8.75 -9.54 8.84
C VAL A 173 -8.71 -8.99 7.41
N LEU A 174 -8.36 -7.72 7.24
CA LEU A 174 -8.19 -7.11 5.93
C LEU A 174 -7.05 -7.76 5.14
N ASP A 175 -5.91 -8.06 5.77
CA ASP A 175 -4.76 -8.72 5.14
C ASP A 175 -5.12 -10.10 4.62
N VAL A 176 -5.85 -10.89 5.42
CA VAL A 176 -6.39 -12.18 5.01
C VAL A 176 -7.31 -12.00 3.80
N LEU A 177 -8.27 -11.07 3.87
CA LEU A 177 -9.21 -10.82 2.76
C LEU A 177 -8.48 -10.39 1.48
N VAL A 178 -7.55 -9.45 1.57
CA VAL A 178 -6.78 -8.96 0.42
C VAL A 178 -5.89 -10.08 -0.13
N THR A 179 -5.24 -10.84 0.74
CA THR A 179 -4.37 -11.96 0.34
C THR A 179 -5.15 -13.02 -0.42
N PHE A 180 -6.34 -13.42 0.02
CA PHE A 180 -7.09 -14.49 -0.63
C PHE A 180 -7.98 -14.02 -1.80
N VAL A 181 -8.65 -12.87 -1.69
CA VAL A 181 -9.49 -12.31 -2.76
C VAL A 181 -8.62 -11.78 -3.89
N PHE A 182 -7.57 -11.04 -3.55
CA PHE A 182 -6.69 -10.44 -4.52
C PHE A 182 -5.40 -11.25 -4.77
N LYS A 183 -5.17 -12.40 -4.14
CA LYS A 183 -3.94 -13.19 -4.35
C LYS A 183 -2.67 -12.34 -4.19
N ASN A 184 -2.69 -11.44 -3.20
CA ASN A 184 -1.65 -10.45 -2.96
C ASN A 184 -1.33 -10.33 -1.47
N GLY A 185 -0.44 -11.21 -0.99
CA GLY A 185 0.07 -11.19 0.38
C GLY A 185 1.11 -10.12 0.69
N TYR A 186 1.52 -9.28 -0.27
CA TYR A 186 2.46 -8.17 0.01
C TYR A 186 1.82 -7.04 0.84
N VAL A 187 0.49 -7.05 0.98
CA VAL A 187 -0.27 -6.15 1.88
C VAL A 187 0.16 -6.26 3.34
N CYS A 188 0.61 -7.44 3.76
CA CYS A 188 1.01 -7.70 5.14
C CYS A 188 2.35 -7.05 5.50
N VAL A 189 3.16 -6.61 4.53
CA VAL A 189 4.50 -6.04 4.79
C VAL A 189 4.40 -4.73 5.59
N PRO A 190 3.62 -3.73 5.16
CA PRO A 190 3.30 -2.56 5.99
C PRO A 190 2.67 -2.89 7.34
N GLN A 191 1.75 -3.87 7.38
CA GLN A 191 1.03 -4.21 8.61
C GLN A 191 1.96 -4.81 9.67
N PHE A 192 2.92 -5.62 9.24
CA PHE A 192 3.98 -6.13 10.11
C PHE A 192 4.73 -5.00 10.83
N ILE A 193 4.97 -3.87 10.15
CA ILE A 193 5.61 -2.69 10.74
C ILE A 193 4.70 -2.03 11.78
N ALA A 194 3.40 -1.95 11.52
CA ALA A 194 2.43 -1.44 12.49
C ALA A 194 2.44 -2.28 13.78
N PHE A 195 2.42 -3.62 13.66
CA PHE A 195 2.51 -4.51 14.83
C PHE A 195 3.85 -4.37 15.57
N LEU A 196 4.97 -4.28 14.84
CA LEU A 196 6.29 -4.07 15.43
C LEU A 196 6.35 -2.77 16.24
N THR A 197 5.75 -1.71 15.71
CA THR A 197 5.64 -0.41 16.37
C THR A 197 4.83 -0.53 17.68
N SER A 198 3.68 -1.21 17.63
CA SER A 198 2.87 -1.43 18.83
C SER A 198 3.54 -2.29 19.90
N LEU A 199 4.41 -3.21 19.50
CA LEU A 199 5.22 -4.00 20.44
C LEU A 199 6.24 -3.13 21.18
N SER A 200 6.83 -2.14 20.48
CA SER A 200 7.82 -1.23 21.07
C SER A 200 7.20 -0.24 22.07
N ALA A 201 5.89 -0.01 22.00
CA ALA A 201 5.20 0.95 22.86
C ALA A 201 4.95 0.47 24.31
N LEU A 202 5.26 -0.80 24.66
CA LEU A 202 5.29 -1.38 26.02
C LEU A 202 4.09 -1.08 26.94
N ALA A 203 2.92 -0.77 26.38
CA ALA A 203 1.80 -0.20 27.14
C ALA A 203 0.93 -1.24 27.88
N ASP A 204 0.81 -2.47 27.36
CA ASP A 204 -0.16 -3.46 27.87
C ASP A 204 0.10 -4.89 27.38
N ARG A 205 -0.07 -5.89 28.26
CA ARG A 205 0.16 -7.32 27.96
C ARG A 205 -0.78 -7.84 26.87
N THR A 206 -2.03 -7.37 26.84
CA THR A 206 -2.98 -7.79 25.82
C THR A 206 -2.67 -7.19 24.45
N LEU A 207 -2.27 -5.91 24.37
CA LEU A 207 -1.77 -5.31 23.13
C LEU A 207 -0.53 -6.03 22.60
N HIS A 208 0.40 -6.40 23.47
CA HIS A 208 1.59 -7.19 23.10
C HIS A 208 1.22 -8.53 22.48
N THR A 209 0.31 -9.27 23.12
CA THR A 209 -0.16 -10.55 22.59
C THR A 209 -0.82 -10.37 21.22
N THR A 210 -1.66 -9.34 21.06
CA THR A 210 -2.28 -9.03 19.76
C THR A 210 -1.23 -8.72 18.69
N ALA A 211 -0.21 -7.92 19.02
CA ALA A 211 0.86 -7.58 18.09
C ALA A 211 1.67 -8.81 17.65
N ILE A 212 2.07 -9.67 18.59
CA ILE A 212 2.82 -10.90 18.28
C ILE A 212 1.99 -11.84 17.40
N VAL A 213 0.71 -12.05 17.73
CA VAL A 213 -0.17 -12.91 16.93
C VAL A 213 -0.34 -12.34 15.53
N GLY A 214 -0.55 -11.03 15.39
CA GLY A 214 -0.62 -10.35 14.09
C GLY A 214 0.65 -10.54 13.25
N MET A 215 1.82 -10.29 13.83
CA MET A 215 3.12 -10.48 13.16
C MET A 215 3.32 -11.91 12.66
N VAL A 216 2.96 -12.92 13.47
CA VAL A 216 3.07 -14.32 13.07
C VAL A 216 2.14 -14.62 11.89
N LEU A 217 0.90 -14.11 11.91
CA LEU A 217 -0.04 -14.29 10.82
C LEU A 217 0.45 -13.60 9.53
N ASP A 218 0.99 -12.38 9.61
CA ASP A 218 1.56 -11.66 8.47
C ASP A 218 2.70 -12.44 7.83
N VAL A 219 3.61 -12.99 8.65
CA VAL A 219 4.72 -13.82 8.16
C VAL A 219 4.20 -15.08 7.47
N LEU A 220 3.19 -15.75 8.03
CA LEU A 220 2.58 -16.93 7.41
C LEU A 220 1.92 -16.58 6.08
N LEU A 221 1.22 -15.45 5.97
CA LEU A 221 0.59 -14.98 4.73
C LEU A 221 1.64 -14.61 3.67
N ILE A 222 2.74 -13.97 4.05
CA ILE A 222 3.86 -13.66 3.15
C ILE A 222 4.51 -14.95 2.64
N ILE A 223 4.78 -15.92 3.52
CA ILE A 223 5.34 -17.23 3.14
C ILE A 223 4.39 -17.95 2.18
N TRP A 224 3.09 -17.94 2.48
CA TRP A 224 2.07 -18.51 1.60
C TRP A 224 2.07 -17.85 0.22
N GLN A 225 2.14 -16.52 0.16
CA GLN A 225 2.20 -15.78 -1.12
C GLN A 225 3.44 -16.16 -1.92
N VAL A 226 4.62 -16.17 -1.31
CA VAL A 226 5.88 -16.54 -1.98
C VAL A 226 5.80 -17.99 -2.49
N GLY A 227 5.28 -18.90 -1.67
CA GLY A 227 5.04 -20.30 -2.06
C GLY A 227 4.08 -20.43 -3.25
N TYR A 228 2.98 -19.66 -3.25
CA TYR A 228 2.00 -19.63 -4.34
C TYR A 228 2.62 -19.14 -5.65
N GLU A 229 3.41 -18.07 -5.62
CA GLU A 229 4.11 -17.54 -6.80
C GLU A 229 5.10 -18.57 -7.36
N ILE A 230 5.94 -19.19 -6.51
CA ILE A 230 6.91 -20.22 -6.92
C ILE A 230 6.19 -21.42 -7.55
N TYR A 231 5.10 -21.89 -6.95
CA TYR A 231 4.31 -23.00 -7.47
C TYR A 231 3.69 -22.65 -8.83
N SER A 232 3.09 -21.47 -8.95
CA SER A 232 2.50 -20.99 -10.20
C SER A 232 3.52 -20.90 -11.33
N TRP A 233 4.73 -20.44 -11.02
CA TRP A 233 5.83 -20.32 -11.98
C TRP A 233 6.36 -21.68 -12.45
N LYS A 234 6.49 -22.66 -11.54
CA LYS A 234 6.83 -24.04 -11.91
C LYS A 234 5.80 -24.67 -12.84
N LYS A 235 4.50 -24.49 -12.54
CA LYS A 235 3.39 -24.98 -13.39
C LYS A 235 3.39 -24.33 -14.77
N PHE A 236 3.68 -23.04 -14.85
CA PHE A 236 3.85 -22.35 -16.13
C PHE A 236 5.00 -22.96 -16.95
N ARG A 237 6.17 -23.17 -16.32
CA ARG A 237 7.36 -23.73 -16.98
C ARG A 237 7.16 -25.17 -17.46
N SER A 238 6.44 -26.00 -16.69
CA SER A 238 6.12 -27.36 -17.11
C SER A 238 5.21 -27.35 -18.33
N ASN A 239 4.16 -26.51 -18.34
CA ASN A 239 3.24 -26.42 -19.47
C ASN A 239 3.94 -25.98 -20.76
N VAL A 240 4.83 -24.97 -20.69
CA VAL A 240 5.58 -24.51 -21.88
C VAL A 240 6.50 -25.60 -22.45
N ARG A 241 7.12 -26.44 -21.60
CA ARG A 241 7.93 -27.58 -22.06
C ARG A 241 7.10 -28.66 -22.76
N TYR A 242 5.89 -28.93 -22.26
CA TYR A 242 4.99 -29.90 -22.92
C TYR A 242 4.50 -29.39 -24.27
N THR A 243 4.18 -28.10 -24.41
CA THR A 243 3.78 -27.57 -25.73
C THR A 243 4.93 -27.64 -26.73
N GLN A 244 6.17 -27.40 -26.32
CA GLN A 244 7.32 -27.54 -27.23
C GLN A 244 7.61 -28.99 -27.64
N LEU A 245 7.26 -29.98 -26.83
CA LEU A 245 7.45 -31.41 -27.15
C LEU A 245 6.32 -32.01 -28.01
N VAL A 246 5.15 -31.37 -28.08
CA VAL A 246 4.01 -31.83 -28.90
C VAL A 246 4.09 -31.28 -30.35
N TYR A 247 4.95 -30.28 -30.59
CA TYR A 247 5.19 -29.69 -31.92
C TYR A 247 6.51 -30.13 -32.58
N VAL A 248 7.12 -31.23 -32.10
CA VAL A 248 8.26 -31.91 -32.74
C VAL A 248 7.84 -33.32 -33.11
#